data_AF-A0A414XI04-F1
#
_entry.id   AF-A0A414XI04-F1
#
_cell.length_a   1.000
_cell.length_b   1.000
_cell.length_c   1.000
_cell.angle_alpha   90.00
_cell.angle_beta   90.00
_cell.angle_gamma   90.00
#
_symmetry.space_group_name_H-M   'P 1'
#
loop_
_entity.id
_entity.type
_entity.pdbx_description
1 polymer ?
#
loop_
_entity_poly.entity_id
_entity_poly.type
_entity_poly.pdbx_seq_one_letter_code
_entity_poly.pdbx_strand_id
1 'polypeptide(L)'
;MKQIVTLNLNHICPMVTGVTPHVGGPIVGPGCPGVLVDGVPVSVMGDTCVCCGPPDMIVQGYPGVMVDGTPVVVQNCMTAHGGIIPMGVAGVVIGTAKPIKPITMNIRKIPFPKIRTIDNIGAILTGNSKKMKEAKNNISELKKGTSNTTPMIYNLRWEKEGVRIYSDRIDEGVKMMADVINIPDGDTVKISVLVDESNRIVKEIEGTVKNGMIEISWDILSKHFKMEDNP
;
A
#
# COMPACT_ATOMS: atom_id res chain seq x y z
N MET A 1 -5.07 -0.14 20.24
CA MET A 1 -4.13 0.87 19.75
C MET A 1 -3.00 0.15 19.01
N LYS A 2 -2.46 0.75 17.94
CA LYS A 2 -1.39 0.17 17.11
C LYS A 2 -0.31 1.23 16.89
N GLN A 3 0.97 0.88 17.06
CA GLN A 3 2.06 1.82 16.86
C GLN A 3 2.22 2.15 15.37
N ILE A 4 2.47 3.43 15.05
CA ILE A 4 2.82 3.87 13.69
C ILE A 4 4.23 3.37 13.35
N VAL A 5 4.43 2.94 12.11
CA VAL A 5 5.72 2.50 11.60
C VAL A 5 6.32 3.60 10.73
N THR A 6 7.60 3.90 10.93
CA THR A 6 8.40 4.80 10.08
C THR A 6 9.39 4.00 9.23
N LEU A 7 10.02 4.68 8.27
CA LEU A 7 11.21 4.14 7.59
C LEU A 7 12.30 3.78 8.62
N ASN A 8 13.28 2.96 8.20
CA ASN A 8 14.38 2.44 9.01
C ASN A 8 14.00 1.42 10.11
N LEU A 9 12.72 1.28 10.45
CA LEU A 9 12.29 0.15 11.27
C LEU A 9 12.41 -1.16 10.47
N ASN A 10 12.72 -2.24 11.16
CA ASN A 10 12.99 -3.53 10.51
C ASN A 10 11.71 -4.34 10.37
N HIS A 11 11.59 -5.08 9.28
CA HIS A 11 10.68 -6.21 9.19
C HIS A 11 11.37 -7.50 9.67
N ILE A 12 10.57 -8.53 9.98
CA ILE A 12 11.05 -9.90 10.17
C ILE A 12 10.56 -10.73 8.99
N CYS A 13 11.48 -11.44 8.32
CA CYS A 13 11.17 -12.29 7.18
C CYS A 13 11.35 -13.77 7.52
N PRO A 14 10.29 -14.61 7.44
CA PRO A 14 10.38 -16.05 7.66
C PRO A 14 10.70 -16.84 6.37
N MET A 15 10.85 -16.16 5.22
CA MET A 15 11.08 -16.83 3.95
C MET A 15 12.48 -17.47 3.87
N VAL A 16 12.61 -18.49 3.02
CA VAL A 16 13.87 -19.17 2.74
C VAL A 16 14.01 -19.32 1.23
N THR A 17 15.21 -19.08 0.69
CA THR A 17 15.53 -19.31 -0.73
C THR A 17 16.72 -20.24 -0.83
N GLY A 18 16.52 -21.42 -1.42
CA GLY A 18 17.48 -22.52 -1.38
C GLY A 18 17.83 -22.85 0.07
N VAL A 19 19.11 -22.71 0.40
CA VAL A 19 19.66 -22.89 1.76
C VAL A 19 19.77 -21.57 2.54
N THR A 20 19.44 -20.43 1.94
CA THR A 20 19.62 -19.12 2.55
C THR A 20 18.32 -18.70 3.25
N PRO A 21 18.27 -18.70 4.60
CA PRO A 21 17.17 -18.07 5.31
C PRO A 21 17.21 -16.57 5.06
N HIS A 22 16.05 -15.97 4.81
CA HIS A 22 15.97 -14.52 4.74
C HIS A 22 16.22 -13.93 6.13
N VAL A 23 16.74 -12.70 6.13
CA VAL A 23 16.88 -11.85 7.31
C VAL A 23 16.22 -10.54 6.93
N GLY A 24 15.19 -10.18 7.67
CA GLY A 24 14.48 -8.92 7.44
C GLY A 24 15.35 -7.74 7.88
N GLY A 25 15.34 -6.70 7.06
CA GLY A 25 16.05 -5.44 7.29
C GLY A 25 15.12 -4.24 7.23
N PRO A 26 15.68 -3.03 7.13
CA PRO A 26 14.92 -1.80 7.29
C PRO A 26 13.93 -1.58 6.15
N ILE A 27 12.84 -0.89 6.48
CA ILE A 27 11.93 -0.29 5.52
C ILE A 27 12.66 0.88 4.86
N VAL A 28 12.73 0.89 3.54
CA VAL A 28 13.47 1.89 2.74
C VAL A 28 12.57 2.80 1.92
N GLY A 29 11.28 2.48 1.82
CA GLY A 29 10.26 3.45 1.43
C GLY A 29 9.64 3.23 0.05
N PRO A 30 9.08 4.30 -0.56
CA PRO A 30 9.43 5.72 -0.32
C PRO A 30 8.91 6.37 0.98
N GLY A 31 7.97 5.76 1.70
CA GLY A 31 7.27 6.38 2.83
C GLY A 31 6.48 7.61 2.39
N CYS A 32 6.11 8.47 3.35
CA CYS A 32 5.55 9.79 3.07
C CYS A 32 6.44 10.91 3.64
N PRO A 33 7.28 11.57 2.81
CA PRO A 33 8.20 12.62 3.27
C PRO A 33 7.51 13.82 3.95
N GLY A 34 6.24 14.08 3.65
CA GLY A 34 5.46 15.17 4.25
C GLY A 34 4.93 14.85 5.65
N VAL A 35 4.98 13.59 6.10
CA VAL A 35 4.48 13.16 7.42
C VAL A 35 5.59 12.45 8.15
N LEU A 36 6.19 13.15 9.11
CA LEU A 36 7.35 12.68 9.86
C LEU A 36 6.95 12.31 11.29
N VAL A 37 7.58 11.25 11.80
CA VAL A 37 7.61 10.92 13.23
C VAL A 37 9.07 10.81 13.63
N ASP A 38 9.48 11.58 14.64
CA ASP A 38 10.87 11.72 15.06
C ASP A 38 11.84 12.08 13.91
N GLY A 39 11.37 12.92 12.98
CA GLY A 39 12.13 13.33 11.79
C GLY A 39 12.26 12.26 10.70
N VAL A 40 11.63 11.09 10.86
CA VAL A 40 11.66 10.00 9.89
C VAL A 40 10.29 9.87 9.19
N PRO A 41 10.24 9.71 7.86
CA PRO A 41 8.98 9.54 7.14
C PRO A 41 8.16 8.35 7.66
N VAL A 42 6.85 8.56 7.81
CA VAL A 42 5.89 7.49 8.10
C VAL A 42 5.85 6.51 6.92
N SER A 43 5.86 5.21 7.23
CA SER A 43 5.74 4.16 6.23
C SER A 43 4.29 3.96 5.81
N VAL A 44 4.07 3.70 4.53
CA VAL A 44 2.75 3.48 3.92
C VAL A 44 2.71 2.13 3.19
N MET A 45 1.49 1.59 3.04
CA MET A 45 1.30 0.31 2.35
C MET A 45 1.89 0.36 0.93
N GLY A 46 2.70 -0.64 0.58
CA GLY A 46 3.46 -0.69 -0.66
C GLY A 46 4.93 -0.29 -0.53
N ASP A 47 5.35 0.24 0.62
CA ASP A 47 6.76 0.48 0.89
C ASP A 47 7.59 -0.79 0.82
N THR A 48 8.84 -0.63 0.39
CA THR A 48 9.79 -1.73 0.23
C THR A 48 10.68 -1.87 1.47
N CYS A 49 11.14 -3.11 1.71
CA CYS A 49 12.05 -3.45 2.78
C CYS A 49 13.30 -4.14 2.23
N VAL A 50 14.46 -3.83 2.80
CA VAL A 50 15.69 -4.58 2.55
C VAL A 50 15.55 -5.96 3.17
N CYS A 51 15.85 -7.01 2.41
CA CYS A 51 15.82 -8.38 2.88
C CYS A 51 17.06 -9.14 2.39
N CYS A 52 17.56 -10.11 3.16
CA CYS A 52 18.61 -11.03 2.70
C CYS A 52 18.00 -12.05 1.71
N GLY A 53 17.66 -11.55 0.53
CA GLY A 53 16.88 -12.16 -0.55
C GLY A 53 16.49 -11.08 -1.57
N PRO A 54 15.48 -11.30 -2.43
CA PRO A 54 14.83 -10.21 -3.13
C PRO A 54 14.28 -9.16 -2.15
N PRO A 55 14.16 -7.88 -2.52
CA PRO A 55 13.46 -6.89 -1.70
C PRO A 55 12.05 -7.36 -1.35
N ASP A 56 11.63 -7.15 -0.11
CA ASP A 56 10.28 -7.46 0.35
C ASP A 56 9.40 -6.20 0.25
N MET A 57 8.09 -6.37 0.28
CA MET A 57 7.11 -5.27 0.19
C MET A 57 6.11 -5.38 1.34
N ILE A 58 5.78 -4.26 1.98
CA ILE A 58 4.71 -4.20 2.96
C ILE A 58 3.38 -4.20 2.23
N VAL A 59 2.58 -5.26 2.41
CA VAL A 59 1.35 -5.47 1.65
C VAL A 59 0.09 -5.14 2.45
N GLN A 60 0.26 -4.80 3.73
CA GLN A 60 -0.83 -4.39 4.61
C GLN A 60 -0.66 -2.98 5.14
N GLY A 61 -1.78 -2.28 5.27
CA GLY A 61 -1.86 -0.96 5.88
C GLY A 61 -3.15 -0.79 6.66
N TYR A 62 -3.17 0.21 7.54
CA TYR A 62 -4.28 0.51 8.41
C TYR A 62 -5.20 1.54 7.76
N PRO A 63 -6.43 1.19 7.35
CA PRO A 63 -7.27 2.10 6.56
C PRO A 63 -7.98 3.16 7.41
N GLY A 64 -7.88 3.08 8.75
CA GLY A 64 -8.42 4.11 9.63
C GLY A 64 -7.62 5.41 9.63
N VAL A 65 -6.40 5.39 9.08
CA VAL A 65 -5.56 6.58 8.88
C VAL A 65 -4.87 6.42 7.53
N MET A 66 -5.12 7.36 6.61
CA MET A 66 -4.47 7.40 5.30
C MET A 66 -3.59 8.64 5.23
N VAL A 67 -2.39 8.47 4.67
CA VAL A 67 -1.44 9.55 4.40
C VAL A 67 -1.15 9.56 2.92
N ASP A 68 -1.28 10.71 2.28
CA ASP A 68 -1.18 10.87 0.81
C ASP A 68 -2.11 9.89 0.04
N GLY A 69 -3.30 9.66 0.60
CA GLY A 69 -4.29 8.72 0.12
C GLY A 69 -3.97 7.24 0.39
N THR A 70 -2.83 6.91 0.99
CA THR A 70 -2.37 5.53 1.20
C THR A 70 -2.48 5.13 2.68
N PRO A 71 -3.04 3.94 3.00
CA PRO A 71 -3.10 3.43 4.37
C PRO A 71 -1.72 3.40 5.05
N VAL A 72 -1.63 3.92 6.27
CA VAL A 72 -0.38 3.93 7.04
C VAL A 72 0.01 2.53 7.51
N VAL A 73 1.30 2.24 7.57
CA VAL A 73 1.80 0.98 8.14
C VAL A 73 1.79 1.08 9.66
N VAL A 74 1.31 0.02 10.31
CA VAL A 74 1.30 -0.10 11.76
C VAL A 74 1.94 -1.41 12.19
N GLN A 75 2.24 -1.52 13.49
CA GLN A 75 2.75 -2.75 14.08
C GLN A 75 1.91 -3.99 13.70
N ASN A 76 2.61 -5.03 13.28
CA ASN A 76 2.14 -6.31 12.77
C ASN A 76 1.48 -6.29 11.38
N CYS A 77 1.61 -5.19 10.61
CA CYS A 77 1.35 -5.26 9.18
C CYS A 77 2.26 -6.30 8.51
N MET A 78 1.71 -7.07 7.58
CA MET A 78 2.40 -8.16 6.89
C MET A 78 3.15 -7.70 5.65
N THR A 79 4.15 -8.48 5.26
CA THR A 79 4.93 -8.30 4.02
C THR A 79 4.67 -9.41 2.99
N ALA A 80 5.05 -9.20 1.74
CA ALA A 80 4.82 -10.12 0.62
C ALA A 80 5.52 -11.47 0.82
N HIS A 81 6.64 -11.50 1.54
CA HIS A 81 7.34 -12.74 1.91
C HIS A 81 6.69 -13.49 3.09
N GLY A 82 5.54 -13.02 3.58
CA GLY A 82 4.85 -13.59 4.73
C GLY A 82 5.47 -13.18 6.06
N GLY A 83 6.27 -12.11 6.08
CA GLY A 83 6.82 -11.52 7.29
C GLY A 83 5.91 -10.48 7.92
N ILE A 84 6.42 -9.81 8.95
CA ILE A 84 5.69 -8.75 9.68
C ILE A 84 6.62 -7.59 10.05
N ILE A 85 6.04 -6.42 10.33
CA ILE A 85 6.71 -5.34 11.06
C ILE A 85 6.46 -5.52 12.56
N PRO A 86 7.43 -5.98 13.37
CA PRO A 86 7.19 -6.38 14.76
C PRO A 86 6.92 -5.22 15.73
N MET A 87 7.35 -4.01 15.38
CA MET A 87 7.22 -2.82 16.25
C MET A 87 7.04 -1.55 15.42
N GLY A 88 6.38 -0.55 16.00
CA GLY A 88 6.38 0.82 15.50
C GLY A 88 7.14 1.74 16.46
N VAL A 89 6.99 3.05 16.27
CA VAL A 89 7.58 4.07 17.13
C VAL A 89 6.90 4.05 18.51
N ALA A 90 7.70 4.00 19.57
CA ALA A 90 7.20 4.00 20.94
C ALA A 90 6.44 5.30 21.25
N GLY A 91 5.27 5.21 21.88
CA GLY A 91 4.44 6.37 22.23
C GLY A 91 3.57 6.92 21.09
N VAL A 92 3.84 6.56 19.83
CA VAL A 92 3.06 7.03 18.67
C VAL A 92 2.08 5.96 18.24
N VAL A 93 0.84 6.07 18.70
CA VAL A 93 -0.19 5.04 18.51
C VAL A 93 -1.46 5.58 17.85
N ILE A 94 -2.04 4.76 16.98
CA ILE A 94 -3.36 5.00 16.39
C ILE A 94 -4.40 4.15 17.13
N GLY A 95 -5.52 4.78 17.44
CA GLY A 95 -6.73 4.15 17.97
C GLY A 95 -7.95 4.54 17.16
N THR A 96 -8.96 3.68 17.14
CA THR A 96 -10.23 3.90 16.47
C THR A 96 -11.36 3.49 17.38
N ALA A 97 -12.53 4.11 17.24
CA ALA A 97 -13.69 3.82 18.09
C ALA A 97 -14.11 2.34 18.02
N LYS A 98 -13.94 1.70 16.85
CA LYS A 98 -14.10 0.26 16.66
C LYS A 98 -12.78 -0.33 16.14
N PRO A 99 -12.35 -1.53 16.57
CA PRO A 99 -11.15 -2.16 16.04
C PRO A 99 -11.25 -2.35 14.52
N ILE A 100 -10.42 -1.63 13.78
CA ILE A 100 -10.25 -1.80 12.33
C ILE A 100 -9.07 -2.74 12.10
N LYS A 101 -9.23 -3.71 11.20
CA LYS A 101 -8.14 -4.60 10.79
C LYS A 101 -7.33 -3.95 9.67
N PRO A 102 -6.00 -4.19 9.59
CA PRO A 102 -5.24 -3.84 8.40
C PRO A 102 -5.86 -4.49 7.17
N ILE A 103 -5.89 -3.72 6.09
CA ILE A 103 -6.29 -4.20 4.77
C ILE A 103 -5.06 -4.70 4.03
N THR A 104 -5.25 -5.66 3.13
CA THR A 104 -4.21 -6.15 2.23
C THR A 104 -4.45 -5.54 0.85
N MET A 105 -3.41 -5.02 0.21
CA MET A 105 -3.51 -4.48 -1.14
C MET A 105 -3.97 -5.53 -2.16
N ASN A 106 -4.32 -5.09 -3.37
CA ASN A 106 -4.79 -6.00 -4.42
C ASN A 106 -3.76 -7.10 -4.70
N ILE A 107 -4.20 -8.36 -4.67
CA ILE A 107 -3.36 -9.55 -4.83
C ILE A 107 -2.52 -9.54 -6.12
N ARG A 108 -3.01 -8.90 -7.19
CA ARG A 108 -2.31 -8.77 -8.48
C ARG A 108 -1.11 -7.84 -8.41
N LYS A 109 -1.10 -6.90 -7.45
CA LYS A 109 -0.01 -5.96 -7.21
C LYS A 109 1.06 -6.51 -6.26
N ILE A 110 0.78 -7.61 -5.56
CA ILE A 110 1.70 -8.17 -4.57
C ILE A 110 2.78 -9.02 -5.25
N PRO A 111 4.07 -8.70 -5.08
CA PRO A 111 5.17 -9.48 -5.65
C PRO A 111 5.45 -10.73 -4.78
N PHE A 112 4.52 -11.68 -4.73
CA PHE A 112 4.74 -12.91 -3.95
C PHE A 112 5.96 -13.68 -4.45
N PRO A 113 6.82 -14.18 -3.53
CA PRO A 113 7.98 -14.96 -3.91
C PRO A 113 7.54 -16.31 -4.53
N LYS A 114 8.27 -16.74 -5.56
CA LYS A 114 8.09 -18.06 -6.17
C LYS A 114 8.81 -19.11 -5.31
N ILE A 115 8.04 -19.88 -4.55
CA ILE A 115 8.57 -20.96 -3.72
C ILE A 115 8.79 -22.22 -4.58
N ARG A 116 10.05 -22.61 -4.76
CA ARG A 116 10.45 -23.82 -5.50
C ARG A 116 10.59 -25.01 -4.56
N THR A 117 10.65 -26.21 -5.15
CA THR A 117 10.89 -27.45 -4.39
C THR A 117 12.23 -27.43 -3.66
N ILE A 118 13.29 -26.90 -4.30
CA ILE A 118 14.63 -26.82 -3.70
C ILE A 118 14.69 -25.91 -2.46
N ASP A 119 13.82 -24.90 -2.39
CA ASP A 119 13.77 -23.99 -1.24
C ASP A 119 13.25 -24.71 0.01
N ASN A 120 12.32 -25.67 -0.16
CA ASN A 120 11.84 -26.50 0.94
C ASN A 120 12.90 -27.47 1.46
N ILE A 121 13.66 -28.08 0.54
CA ILE A 121 14.75 -28.99 0.90
C ILE A 121 15.84 -28.21 1.63
N GLY A 122 16.27 -27.07 1.10
CA GLY A 122 17.29 -26.25 1.75
C GLY A 122 16.84 -25.70 3.10
N ALA A 123 15.55 -25.36 3.27
CA ALA A 123 15.00 -25.01 4.58
C ALA A 123 15.08 -26.16 5.59
N ILE A 124 14.89 -27.42 5.16
CA ILE A 124 15.07 -28.59 6.05
C ILE A 124 16.55 -28.74 6.43
N LEU A 125 17.45 -28.71 5.44
CA LEU A 125 18.89 -28.91 5.65
C LEU A 125 19.52 -27.85 6.57
N THR A 126 18.98 -26.63 6.57
CA THR A 126 19.46 -25.53 7.41
C THR A 126 18.68 -25.32 8.69
N GLY A 127 17.72 -26.21 9.01
CA GLY A 127 16.90 -26.11 10.22
C GLY A 127 15.83 -25.00 10.20
N ASN A 128 15.57 -24.39 9.04
CA ASN A 128 14.61 -23.29 8.84
C ASN A 128 13.22 -23.75 8.38
N SER A 129 12.88 -25.04 8.52
CA SER A 129 11.60 -25.62 8.09
C SER A 129 10.38 -24.96 8.74
N LYS A 130 10.51 -24.53 10.02
CA LYS A 130 9.46 -23.79 10.74
C LYS A 130 9.19 -22.43 10.11
N LYS A 131 10.25 -21.65 9.86
CA LYS A 131 10.16 -20.34 9.20
C LYS A 131 9.54 -20.48 7.81
N MET A 132 10.00 -21.46 7.03
CA MET A 132 9.46 -21.71 5.70
C MET A 132 7.96 -22.08 5.72
N LYS A 133 7.52 -22.84 6.74
CA LYS A 133 6.11 -23.16 6.95
C LYS A 133 5.29 -21.91 7.34
N GLU A 134 5.82 -21.09 8.24
CA GLU A 134 5.23 -19.81 8.64
C GLU A 134 5.03 -18.90 7.42
N ALA A 135 6.07 -18.70 6.61
CA ALA A 135 6.01 -17.88 5.41
C ALA A 135 4.91 -18.34 4.44
N LYS A 136 4.81 -19.66 4.20
CA LYS A 136 3.77 -20.25 3.34
C LYS A 136 2.36 -20.04 3.88
N ASN A 137 2.17 -20.24 5.19
CA ASN A 137 0.88 -20.07 5.84
C ASN A 137 0.42 -18.62 5.74
N ASN A 138 1.31 -17.69 6.09
CA ASN A 138 1.07 -16.26 6.04
C ASN A 138 0.75 -15.78 4.62
N ILE A 139 1.50 -16.25 3.60
CA ILE A 139 1.20 -15.95 2.19
C ILE A 139 -0.16 -16.54 1.78
N SER A 140 -0.51 -17.75 2.23
CA SER A 140 -1.81 -18.36 1.95
C SER A 140 -2.96 -17.54 2.55
N GLU A 141 -2.78 -17.01 3.76
CA GLU A 141 -3.75 -16.12 4.41
C GLU A 141 -3.90 -14.79 3.67
N LEU A 142 -2.80 -14.16 3.26
CA LEU A 142 -2.83 -12.94 2.44
C LEU A 142 -3.61 -13.13 1.14
N LYS A 143 -3.47 -14.30 0.51
CA LYS A 143 -4.21 -14.64 -0.73
C LYS A 143 -5.70 -14.91 -0.50
N LYS A 144 -6.10 -15.30 0.72
CA LYS A 144 -7.51 -15.55 1.10
C LYS A 144 -8.20 -14.29 1.61
N GLY A 145 -7.48 -13.40 2.29
CA GLY A 145 -8.01 -12.23 3.00
C GLY A 145 -8.68 -11.16 2.13
N THR A 146 -8.67 -11.31 0.81
CA THR A 146 -9.25 -10.36 -0.16
C THR A 146 -10.68 -10.70 -0.60
N SER A 147 -11.35 -11.71 -0.05
CA SER A 147 -12.70 -12.10 -0.50
C SER A 147 -13.86 -11.50 0.31
N ASN A 148 -13.62 -10.98 1.52
CA ASN A 148 -14.70 -10.64 2.48
C ASN A 148 -14.67 -9.17 2.97
N THR A 149 -13.90 -8.31 2.30
CA THR A 149 -13.75 -6.90 2.68
C THR A 149 -14.59 -5.99 1.78
N THR A 150 -15.03 -4.85 2.32
CA THR A 150 -15.77 -3.83 1.56
C THR A 150 -14.92 -3.30 0.41
N PRO A 151 -15.51 -3.02 -0.77
CA PRO A 151 -14.83 -2.31 -1.85
C PRO A 151 -14.20 -1.01 -1.35
N MET A 152 -13.00 -0.70 -1.81
CA MET A 152 -12.29 0.50 -1.40
C MET A 152 -11.44 1.05 -2.55
N ILE A 153 -11.43 2.37 -2.66
CA ILE A 153 -10.54 3.14 -3.54
C ILE A 153 -9.57 3.89 -2.64
N TYR A 154 -8.28 3.88 -2.96
CA TYR A 154 -7.23 4.55 -2.20
C TYR A 154 -6.07 4.97 -3.11
N ASN A 155 -5.10 5.68 -2.56
CA ASN A 155 -3.91 6.17 -3.27
C ASN A 155 -4.30 6.93 -4.56
N LEU A 156 -5.35 7.76 -4.45
CA LEU A 156 -5.77 8.66 -5.52
C LEU A 156 -4.67 9.70 -5.73
N ARG A 157 -4.24 9.83 -6.98
CA ARG A 157 -3.12 10.68 -7.36
C ARG A 157 -3.19 11.08 -8.82
N TRP A 158 -2.46 12.13 -9.16
CA TRP A 158 -2.29 12.56 -10.54
C TRP A 158 -0.90 12.16 -11.02
N GLU A 159 -0.84 11.62 -12.24
CA GLU A 159 0.40 11.21 -12.88
C GLU A 159 0.50 11.76 -14.29
N LYS A 160 1.70 12.19 -14.69
CA LYS A 160 2.05 12.52 -16.08
C LYS A 160 3.31 11.77 -16.44
N GLU A 161 3.27 11.03 -17.55
CA GLU A 161 4.40 10.22 -18.01
C GLU A 161 4.96 9.26 -16.94
N GLY A 162 4.08 8.75 -16.06
CA GLY A 162 4.46 7.83 -14.97
C GLY A 162 5.05 8.50 -13.73
N VAL A 163 5.08 9.84 -13.68
CA VAL A 163 5.56 10.61 -12.53
C VAL A 163 4.37 11.22 -11.79
N ARG A 164 4.30 11.02 -10.46
CA ARG A 164 3.28 11.64 -9.61
C ARG A 164 3.45 13.16 -9.57
N ILE A 165 2.35 13.87 -9.75
CA ILE A 165 2.27 15.32 -9.71
C ILE A 165 1.73 15.76 -8.35
N TYR A 166 2.39 16.77 -7.77
CA TYR A 166 1.98 17.45 -6.53
C TYR A 166 1.62 18.92 -6.77
N SER A 167 1.53 19.34 -8.03
CA SER A 167 1.14 20.68 -8.46
C SER A 167 -0.33 20.95 -8.13
N ASP A 168 -0.62 22.20 -7.78
CA ASP A 168 -1.99 22.74 -7.67
C ASP A 168 -2.65 22.89 -9.04
N ARG A 169 -1.85 22.99 -10.12
CA ARG A 169 -2.31 23.03 -11.51
C ARG A 169 -2.16 21.68 -12.18
N ILE A 170 -3.29 21.15 -12.66
CA ILE A 170 -3.35 19.91 -13.42
C ILE A 170 -3.52 20.27 -14.90
N ASP A 171 -2.46 20.09 -15.67
CA ASP A 171 -2.41 20.43 -17.10
C ASP A 171 -3.01 19.32 -17.98
N GLU A 172 -3.07 19.60 -19.29
CA GLU A 172 -3.40 18.60 -20.30
C GLU A 172 -2.42 17.41 -20.28
N GLY A 173 -2.95 16.22 -20.57
CA GLY A 173 -2.19 14.97 -20.62
C GLY A 173 -1.93 14.31 -19.27
N VAL A 174 -2.45 14.88 -18.17
CA VAL A 174 -2.40 14.26 -16.84
C VAL A 174 -3.44 13.13 -16.75
N LYS A 175 -3.11 12.09 -16.00
CA LYS A 175 -4.01 10.98 -15.68
C LYS A 175 -4.27 10.96 -14.19
N MET A 176 -5.51 10.74 -13.80
CA MET A 176 -5.85 10.39 -12.43
C MET A 176 -5.76 8.87 -12.27
N MET A 177 -5.03 8.46 -11.24
CA MET A 177 -4.78 7.07 -10.88
C MET A 177 -5.37 6.81 -9.50
N ALA A 178 -5.92 5.63 -9.26
CA ALA A 178 -6.21 5.16 -7.90
C ALA A 178 -6.07 3.65 -7.81
N ASP A 179 -5.71 3.16 -6.63
CA ASP A 179 -5.66 1.74 -6.32
C ASP A 179 -7.03 1.27 -5.79
N VAL A 180 -7.39 0.02 -6.10
CA VAL A 180 -8.67 -0.55 -5.67
C VAL A 180 -8.51 -1.88 -4.96
N ILE A 181 -9.38 -2.14 -3.98
CA ILE A 181 -9.46 -3.40 -3.24
C ILE A 181 -10.90 -3.92 -3.32
N ASN A 182 -11.04 -5.23 -3.57
CA ASN A 182 -12.32 -5.92 -3.72
C ASN A 182 -13.21 -5.34 -4.84
N ILE A 183 -12.59 -4.81 -5.89
CA ILE A 183 -13.27 -4.45 -7.14
C ILE A 183 -12.62 -5.30 -8.23
N PRO A 184 -13.37 -6.23 -8.86
CA PRO A 184 -12.89 -7.07 -9.96
C PRO A 184 -12.31 -6.26 -11.12
N ASP A 185 -11.34 -6.85 -11.83
CA ASP A 185 -10.87 -6.29 -13.10
C ASP A 185 -12.02 -6.35 -14.13
N GLY A 186 -12.20 -5.28 -14.89
CA GLY A 186 -13.32 -5.12 -15.82
C GLY A 186 -14.51 -4.35 -15.24
N ASP A 187 -14.62 -4.23 -13.92
CA ASP A 187 -15.66 -3.41 -13.29
C ASP A 187 -15.32 -1.91 -13.43
N THR A 188 -16.36 -1.09 -13.37
CA THR A 188 -16.24 0.37 -13.50
C THR A 188 -16.34 1.04 -12.14
N VAL A 189 -15.43 1.97 -11.87
CA VAL A 189 -15.48 2.90 -10.76
C VAL A 189 -15.88 4.27 -11.29
N LYS A 190 -16.89 4.89 -10.68
CA LYS A 190 -17.27 6.28 -10.94
C LYS A 190 -16.72 7.19 -9.85
N ILE A 191 -16.14 8.31 -10.25
CA ILE A 191 -15.64 9.36 -9.36
C ILE A 191 -16.33 10.66 -9.73
N SER A 192 -17.02 11.26 -8.77
CA SER A 192 -17.68 12.55 -8.94
C SER A 192 -16.77 13.65 -8.38
N VAL A 193 -16.44 14.62 -9.23
CA VAL A 193 -15.60 15.78 -8.86
C VAL A 193 -16.49 16.93 -8.44
N LEU A 194 -16.26 17.43 -7.23
CA LEU A 194 -17.00 18.52 -6.60
C LEU A 194 -16.15 19.80 -6.65
N VAL A 195 -16.76 20.97 -6.81
CA VAL A 195 -16.05 22.26 -6.95
C VAL A 195 -16.20 23.19 -5.75
N ASP A 196 -17.15 22.94 -4.86
CA ASP A 196 -17.40 23.82 -3.72
C ASP A 196 -17.92 23.05 -2.49
N GLU A 197 -17.97 23.76 -1.36
CA GLU A 197 -18.55 23.29 -0.09
C GLU A 197 -20.05 22.97 -0.21
N SER A 198 -20.71 23.42 -1.28
CA SER A 198 -22.09 23.04 -1.60
C SER A 198 -22.21 21.66 -2.25
N ASN A 199 -21.09 20.93 -2.41
CA ASN A 199 -21.01 19.58 -2.98
C ASN A 199 -21.66 19.47 -4.38
N ARG A 200 -21.59 20.52 -5.19
CA ARG A 200 -22.09 20.46 -6.57
C ARG A 200 -21.14 19.65 -7.44
N ILE A 201 -21.68 18.62 -8.09
CA ILE A 201 -20.93 17.79 -9.04
C ILE A 201 -20.67 18.60 -10.31
N VAL A 202 -19.39 18.75 -10.66
CA VAL A 202 -18.96 19.43 -11.88
C VAL A 202 -18.65 18.44 -12.98
N LYS A 203 -18.17 17.26 -12.63
CA LYS A 203 -17.97 16.18 -13.59
C LYS A 203 -18.02 14.82 -12.91
N GLU A 204 -18.60 13.85 -13.60
CA GLU A 204 -18.41 12.45 -13.28
C GLU A 204 -17.42 11.86 -14.27
N ILE A 205 -16.42 11.18 -13.74
CA ILE A 205 -15.41 10.47 -14.52
C ILE A 205 -15.46 9.00 -14.16
N GLU A 206 -15.25 8.15 -15.17
CA GLU A 206 -15.34 6.71 -15.02
C GLU A 206 -14.02 6.06 -15.42
N GLY A 207 -13.61 5.07 -14.65
CA GLY A 207 -12.41 4.27 -14.91
C GLY A 207 -12.72 2.79 -14.78
N THR A 208 -12.21 1.99 -15.71
CA THR A 208 -12.30 0.54 -15.63
C THR A 208 -11.12 0.00 -14.82
N VAL A 209 -11.40 -0.92 -13.91
CA VAL A 209 -10.36 -1.57 -13.10
C VAL A 209 -9.53 -2.50 -13.95
N LYS A 210 -8.20 -2.32 -13.88
CA LYS A 210 -7.20 -3.19 -14.50
C LYS A 210 -6.03 -3.38 -13.55
N ASN A 211 -5.67 -4.63 -13.27
CA ASN A 211 -4.58 -4.99 -12.36
C ASN A 211 -4.71 -4.34 -10.97
N GLY A 212 -5.95 -4.21 -10.46
CA GLY A 212 -6.22 -3.60 -9.16
C GLY A 212 -6.03 -2.09 -9.09
N MET A 213 -6.08 -1.39 -10.23
CA MET A 213 -6.01 0.07 -10.32
C MET A 213 -7.03 0.59 -11.32
N ILE A 214 -7.39 1.87 -11.19
CA ILE A 214 -8.08 2.63 -12.22
C ILE A 214 -7.14 3.72 -12.75
N GLU A 215 -7.22 3.96 -14.05
CA GLU A 215 -6.51 5.02 -14.77
C GLU A 215 -7.55 5.78 -15.59
N ILE A 216 -7.63 7.09 -15.37
CA ILE A 216 -8.63 7.95 -15.98
C ILE A 216 -7.91 9.18 -16.55
N SER A 217 -8.12 9.49 -17.83
CA SER A 217 -7.62 10.72 -18.42
C SER A 217 -8.23 11.93 -17.72
N TRP A 218 -7.39 12.87 -17.27
CA TRP A 218 -7.85 14.09 -16.64
C TRP A 218 -8.02 15.20 -17.67
N ASP A 219 -9.27 15.61 -17.88
CA ASP A 219 -9.70 16.62 -18.86
C ASP A 219 -10.61 17.68 -18.23
N ILE A 220 -10.54 17.85 -16.91
CA ILE A 220 -11.29 18.90 -16.21
C ILE A 220 -10.56 20.22 -16.41
N LEU A 221 -11.20 21.11 -17.17
CA LEU A 221 -10.65 22.42 -17.52
C LEU A 221 -10.34 23.24 -16.26
N SER A 222 -9.15 23.85 -16.22
CA SER A 222 -8.68 24.73 -15.14
C SER A 222 -9.66 25.85 -14.78
N LYS A 223 -10.50 26.27 -15.72
CA LYS A 223 -11.58 27.27 -15.50
C LYS A 223 -12.59 26.87 -14.42
N HIS A 224 -12.72 25.59 -14.10
CA HIS A 224 -13.60 25.09 -13.04
C HIS A 224 -12.98 25.22 -11.64
N PHE A 225 -11.66 25.47 -11.55
CA PHE A 225 -10.90 25.61 -10.32
C PHE A 225 -10.42 27.05 -10.09
N LYS A 226 -11.03 28.04 -10.76
CA LYS A 226 -10.66 29.44 -10.58
C LYS A 226 -10.71 29.79 -9.09
N MET A 227 -9.54 30.10 -8.52
CA MET A 227 -9.51 30.94 -7.34
C MET A 227 -10.20 32.25 -7.75
N GLU A 228 -11.15 32.71 -6.94
CA GLU A 228 -11.44 34.13 -6.95
C GLU A 228 -10.10 34.85 -6.80
N ASP A 229 -9.80 35.76 -7.72
CA ASP A 229 -8.68 36.67 -7.58
C ASP A 229 -8.87 37.39 -6.24
N ASN A 230 -8.23 36.89 -5.19
CA ASN A 230 -8.32 37.50 -3.87
C ASN A 230 -7.48 38.79 -3.95
N PRO A 231 -8.08 39.96 -3.63
CA PRO A 231 -7.52 41.28 -3.95
C PRO A 231 -6.18 41.59 -3.26
#